data_AF-A0ABD0R1B7-F1
#
_entry.id   AF-A0ABD0R1B7-F1
#
_cell.length_a   1.000
_cell.length_b   1.000
_cell.length_c   1.000
_cell.angle_alpha   90.00
_cell.angle_beta   90.00
_cell.angle_gamma   90.00
#
_symmetry.space_group_name_H-M   'P 1'
#
loop_
_entity.id
_entity.type
_entity.pdbx_description
1 polymer ?
#
loop_
_entity_poly.entity_id
_entity_poly.type
_entity_poly.pdbx_seq_one_letter_code
_entity_poly.pdbx_strand_id
1 'polypeptide(L)' 'MTGIKWRCYNAGGLAYGPVISAPAQDDPVLRSFMQCVRANLLCVWRRKIKPDAKELWIFWWGEEPNLTDIIHRELE' A
#
# COMPACT_ATOMS: atom_id res chain seq x y z
N MET A 1 5.38 -24.17 12.45
CA MET A 1 4.32 -23.48 11.68
C MET A 1 4.58 -21.99 11.77
N THR A 2 5.09 -21.38 10.71
CA THR A 2 5.17 -19.91 10.62
C THR A 2 3.81 -19.40 10.19
N GLY A 3 3.16 -18.59 11.02
CA GLY A 3 1.87 -17.98 10.71
C GLY A 3 1.94 -16.98 9.55
N ILE A 4 0.82 -16.33 9.27
CA ILE A 4 0.76 -15.20 8.32
C ILE A 4 1.67 -14.08 8.86
N LYS A 5 2.58 -13.61 8.03
CA LYS A 5 3.37 -12.39 8.27
C LYS A 5 2.75 -11.23 7.49
N TRP A 6 2.99 -10.01 7.96
CA TRP A 6 2.47 -8.82 7.31
C TRP A 6 3.39 -7.61 7.44
N ARG A 7 3.23 -6.66 6.53
CA ARG A 7 3.83 -5.31 6.58
C ARG A 7 2.76 -4.28 6.20
N CYS A 8 2.74 -3.18 6.93
CA CYS A 8 1.88 -2.04 6.68
C CYS A 8 2.74 -0.90 6.13
N TYR A 9 2.24 -0.25 5.10
CA TYR A 9 2.83 0.90 4.43
C TYR A 9 1.86 2.08 4.52
N ASN A 10 2.34 3.27 4.84
CA ASN A 10 1.52 4.46 4.98
C ASN A 10 1.91 5.51 3.93
N ALA A 11 0.92 6.13 3.30
CA ALA A 11 1.16 7.36 2.55
C ALA A 11 1.25 8.54 3.53
N GLY A 12 2.39 9.23 3.56
CA GLY A 12 2.63 10.38 4.42
C GLY A 12 1.55 11.47 4.24
N GLY A 13 0.89 11.85 5.34
CA GLY A 13 -0.29 12.72 5.37
C GLY A 13 -0.05 14.21 5.07
N LEU A 14 1.08 14.59 4.48
CA LEU A 14 1.46 15.99 4.25
C LEU A 14 1.37 16.46 2.78
N ALA A 15 1.30 15.54 1.81
CA ALA A 15 1.31 15.92 0.38
C ALA A 15 -0.07 15.86 -0.30
N TYR A 16 -1.06 15.21 0.32
CA TYR A 16 -2.33 14.91 -0.32
C TYR A 16 -3.44 15.74 0.34
N GLY A 17 -3.64 16.96 -0.19
CA GLY A 17 -4.72 17.86 0.19
C GLY A 17 -6.12 17.27 -0.01
N PRO A 18 -7.19 18.05 0.25
CA PRO A 18 -8.56 17.55 0.27
C PRO A 18 -8.89 16.79 -1.02
N VAL A 19 -9.49 15.62 -0.82
CA VAL A 19 -9.80 14.59 -1.81
C VAL A 19 -10.75 15.09 -2.87
N ILE A 20 -10.21 15.83 -3.82
CA ILE A 20 -10.82 16.06 -5.12
C ILE A 20 -9.73 15.76 -6.14
N SER A 21 -9.66 14.48 -6.51
CA SER A 21 -9.28 14.08 -7.87
C SER A 21 -7.80 14.23 -8.27
N ALA A 22 -6.85 13.67 -7.53
CA ALA A 22 -5.68 13.12 -8.22
C ALA A 22 -6.16 11.86 -8.96
N PRO A 23 -5.92 11.71 -10.28
CA PRO A 23 -6.22 10.48 -11.00
C PRO A 23 -5.69 9.27 -10.23
N ALA A 24 -6.40 8.14 -10.22
CA ALA A 24 -5.99 6.94 -9.48
C ALA A 24 -4.58 6.41 -9.85
N GLN A 25 -4.00 6.88 -10.96
CA GLN A 25 -2.62 6.61 -11.39
C GLN A 25 -1.57 7.38 -10.57
N ASP A 26 -1.93 8.53 -10.00
CA ASP A 26 -1.05 9.40 -9.21
C ASP A 26 -1.13 9.12 -7.70
N ASP A 27 -1.99 8.19 -7.28
CA ASP A 27 -2.09 7.76 -5.89
C ASP A 27 -1.07 6.63 -5.61
N PRO A 28 -0.07 6.85 -4.72
CA PRO A 28 0.99 5.88 -4.47
C PRO A 28 0.46 4.58 -3.83
N VAL A 29 -0.62 4.64 -3.04
CA VAL A 29 -1.26 3.46 -2.42
C VAL A 29 -2.00 2.66 -3.47
N LEU A 30 -2.80 3.31 -4.31
CA LEU A 30 -3.55 2.60 -5.37
C LEU A 30 -2.62 2.01 -6.43
N ARG A 31 -1.57 2.74 -6.82
CA ARG A 31 -0.54 2.24 -7.74
C ARG A 31 0.14 0.99 -7.18
N SER A 32 0.57 1.04 -5.92
CA SER A 32 1.22 -0.10 -5.26
C SER A 32 0.25 -1.28 -5.09
N PHE A 33 -1.01 -1.02 -4.73
CA PHE A 33 -2.05 -2.04 -4.64
C PHE A 33 -2.24 -2.78 -5.98
N MET A 34 -2.34 -2.04 -7.10
CA MET A 34 -2.43 -2.68 -8.43
C MET A 34 -1.21 -3.52 -8.76
N GLN A 35 0.01 -3.09 -8.39
CA GLN A 35 1.22 -3.88 -8.60
C GLN A 35 1.24 -5.13 -7.73
N CYS A 36 0.82 -5.05 -6.46
CA CYS A 36 0.68 -6.21 -5.59
C CYS A 36 -0.25 -7.26 -6.22
N VAL A 37 -1.40 -6.84 -6.74
CA VAL A 37 -2.36 -7.74 -7.41
C VAL A 37 -1.73 -8.38 -8.65
N ARG A 38 -1.01 -7.62 -9.49
CA ARG A 38 -0.31 -8.16 -10.68
C ARG A 38 0.80 -9.15 -10.31
N ALA A 39 1.46 -8.96 -9.18
CA ALA A 39 2.50 -9.83 -8.65
C ALA A 39 1.95 -11.02 -7.84
N ASN A 40 0.62 -11.22 -7.81
CA ASN A 40 -0.06 -12.25 -7.01
C ASN A 40 0.23 -12.17 -5.50
N LEU A 41 0.41 -10.96 -4.96
CA LEU A 41 0.57 -10.72 -3.53
C LEU A 41 -0.79 -10.53 -2.85
N LEU A 42 -0.96 -11.15 -1.69
CA LEU A 42 -2.11 -10.91 -0.83
C LEU A 42 -1.96 -9.51 -0.20
N CYS A 43 -2.85 -8.60 -0.56
CA CYS A 43 -2.78 -7.22 -0.11
C CYS A 43 -4.16 -6.59 0.10
N VAL A 44 -4.23 -5.56 0.94
CA VAL A 44 -5.43 -4.78 1.22
C VAL A 44 -5.04 -3.30 1.35
N TRP A 45 -5.76 -2.41 0.67
CA TRP A 45 -5.65 -0.97 0.92
C TRP A 45 -6.81 -0.49 1.80
N ARG A 46 -6.55 0.50 2.65
CA ARG A 46 -7.56 1.08 3.56
C ARG A 46 -7.41 2.59 3.58
N ARG A 47 -8.53 3.30 3.71
CA ARG A 47 -8.54 4.74 3.97
C ARG A 47 -9.06 5.01 5.38
N LYS A 48 -8.25 5.68 6.20
CA LYS A 48 -8.63 6.13 7.54
C LYS A 48 -9.38 7.45 7.44
N ILE A 49 -10.43 7.58 8.24
CA ILE A 49 -11.28 8.79 8.26
C ILE A 49 -10.56 9.94 9.00
N LYS A 50 -9.79 9.65 10.05
CA LYS A 50 -8.94 10.60 10.80
C LYS A 50 -7.72 9.89 11.42
N PRO A 51 -6.49 10.43 11.29
CA PRO A 51 -6.07 11.38 10.25
C PRO A 51 -6.35 10.80 8.84
N ASP A 52 -6.56 11.65 7.82
CA ASP A 52 -6.79 11.19 6.43
C ASP A 52 -5.51 10.53 5.91
N ALA A 53 -5.42 9.23 6.14
CA ALA A 53 -4.26 8.41 5.87
C ALA A 53 -4.70 7.23 5.03
N LYS A 54 -3.91 6.93 4.00
CA LYS A 54 -4.09 5.74 3.17
C LYS A 54 -3.02 4.75 3.57
N GLU A 55 -3.45 3.51 3.76
CA GLU A 55 -2.58 2.41 4.18
C GLU A 55 -2.63 1.28 3.14
N LEU A 56 -1.50 0.64 2.92
CA LEU A 56 -1.38 -0.59 2.17
C LEU A 56 -0.82 -1.68 3.08
N TRP A 57 -1.58 -2.76 3.23
CA TRP A 57 -1.19 -3.93 3.98
C TRP A 57 -0.84 -5.06 3.01
N ILE A 58 0.28 -5.73 3.26
CA ILE A 58 0.75 -6.88 2.49
C ILE A 58 0.90 -8.05 3.44
N PHE A 59 0.47 -9.23 2.99
CA PHE A 59 0.45 -10.46 3.76
C PHE A 59 1.17 -11.56 2.99
N TRP A 60 1.92 -12.40 3.70
CA TRP A 60 2.61 -13.53 3.10
C TRP A 60 2.87 -14.67 4.09
N TRP A 61 3.17 -15.84 3.54
CA TRP A 61 3.65 -17.01 4.26
C TRP A 61 5.05 -17.37 3.77
N GLY A 62 5.88 -17.97 4.63
CA GLY A 62 7.25 -18.35 4.24
C GLY A 62 8.18 -17.15 4.17
N GLU A 63 9.00 -17.03 3.13
CA GLU A 63 9.98 -15.95 2.96
C GLU A 63 9.34 -14.61 2.58
N GLU A 64 10.01 -13.50 2.87
CA GLU A 64 9.53 -12.17 2.47
C GLU A 64 9.57 -12.01 0.94
N PRO A 65 8.44 -11.61 0.31
CA PRO A 65 8.44 -11.35 -1.12
C PRO A 65 9.28 -10.11 -1.45
N ASN A 66 9.82 -10.05 -2.67
CA ASN A 66 10.50 -8.85 -3.15
C ASN A 66 9.48 -7.74 -3.41
N LEU A 67 9.61 -6.62 -2.69
CA LEU A 67 8.69 -5.48 -2.73
C LEU A 67 9.26 -4.24 -3.43
N THR A 68 10.51 -4.27 -3.89
CA THR A 68 11.26 -3.08 -4.36
C THR A 68 10.60 -2.37 -5.55
N ASP A 69 10.03 -3.11 -6.50
CA ASP A 69 9.35 -2.55 -7.69
C ASP A 69 7.81 -2.52 -7.55
N ILE A 70 7.30 -3.00 -6.41
CA ILE A 70 5.87 -3.11 -6.15
C ILE A 70 5.38 -1.91 -5.34
N ILE A 71 6.20 -1.48 -4.38
CA ILE A 71 5.84 -0.43 -3.43
C ILE A 71 6.39 0.91 -3.90
N HIS A 72 5.50 1.89 -4.01
CA HIS A 72 5.86 3.25 -4.38
C HIS A 72 6.82 3.83 -3.35
N ARG A 73 7.83 4.57 -3.80
CA ARG A 73 8.90 5.14 -2.95
C ARG A 73 8.41 6.12 -1.87
N GLU A 74 7.19 6.60 -2.03
CA GLU A 74 6.54 7.53 -1.08
C GLU A 74 5.80 6.81 0.05
N LEU A 75 5.74 5.48 0.01
CA LEU A 75 5.16 4.67 1.06
C LEU A 75 6.25 4.19 2.02
N GLU A 76 6.03 4.43 3.31
CA GLU A 76 6.91 4.05 4.42
C GLU A 76 6.30 2.96 5.30
#